data_AF-A0A5Q4GMA2-F1
#
_entry.id   AF-A0A5Q4GMA2-F1
#
_cell.length_a   1.000
_cell.length_b   1.000
_cell.length_c   1.000
_cell.angle_alpha   90.00
_cell.angle_beta   90.00
_cell.angle_gamma   90.00
#
_symmetry.space_group_name_H-M   'P 1'
#
loop_
_entity.id
_entity.type
_entity.pdbx_description
1 polymer ?
#
loop_
_entity_poly.entity_id
_entity_poly.type
_entity_poly.pdbx_seq_one_letter_code
_entity_poly.pdbx_strand_id
1 'polypeptide(L)'
;MIRVHVICEGQTEEMFVNEVMAAHFASQGIYLLPSLVGKPGHKGGDLRFARLFTDLRARLLSDRSAYCTTLFDFYGLPPKFPGKATARRKRNHVDKSKCILEAVVAELRAELGEQPLRRFIPYVQMYEFEGLLFSDPDRFAEAINEAGLTADFRAIRDDFATPEEINDDPQTAPSKRIL
;
A
#
# COMPACT_ATOMS: atom_id res chain seq x y z
N MET A 1 10.13 -14.33 17.42
CA MET A 1 9.24 -13.17 17.19
C MET A 1 9.68 -12.50 15.91
N ILE A 2 8.79 -12.43 14.91
CA ILE A 2 9.08 -11.76 13.63
C ILE A 2 8.52 -10.34 13.72
N ARG A 3 9.35 -9.34 13.42
CA ARG A 3 8.93 -7.93 13.40
C ARG A 3 9.04 -7.40 11.98
N VAL A 4 8.06 -6.62 11.55
CA VAL A 4 7.99 -6.05 10.20
C VAL A 4 7.70 -4.56 10.32
N HIS A 5 8.66 -3.71 9.96
CA HIS A 5 8.42 -2.28 9.80
C HIS A 5 7.59 -2.05 8.54
N VAL A 6 6.48 -1.34 8.65
CA VAL A 6 5.61 -0.99 7.51
C VAL A 6 5.68 0.52 7.32
N ILE A 7 6.30 0.98 6.25
CA ILE A 7 6.37 2.43 5.96
C ILE A 7 5.15 2.80 5.11
N CYS A 8 4.26 3.62 5.68
CA CYS A 8 2.97 4.00 5.11
C CYS A 8 3.02 5.40 4.48
N GLU A 9 2.20 5.63 3.45
CA GLU A 9 2.07 6.94 2.81
C GLU A 9 1.44 7.98 3.73
N GLY A 10 0.29 7.62 4.29
CA GLY A 10 -0.57 8.49 5.07
C GLY A 10 -1.20 7.76 6.25
N GLN A 11 -2.07 8.51 6.93
CA GLN A 11 -2.72 8.05 8.16
C GLN A 11 -3.70 6.91 7.91
N THR A 12 -4.36 6.88 6.74
CA THR A 12 -5.28 5.81 6.37
C THR A 12 -4.57 4.46 6.33
N GLU A 13 -3.42 4.36 5.66
CA GLU A 13 -2.65 3.13 5.55
C GLU A 13 -2.06 2.72 6.90
N GLU A 14 -1.58 3.67 7.70
CA GLU A 14 -1.09 3.42 9.06
C GLU A 14 -2.20 2.87 9.96
N MET A 15 -3.39 3.47 9.93
CA MET A 15 -4.56 2.98 10.67
C MET A 15 -4.98 1.60 10.20
N PHE A 16 -5.01 1.35 8.89
CA PHE A 16 -5.35 0.02 8.36
C PHE A 16 -4.41 -1.07 8.87
N VAL A 17 -3.11 -0.80 8.89
CA VAL A 17 -2.12 -1.74 9.43
C VAL A 17 -2.35 -1.99 10.93
N ASN A 18 -2.60 -0.93 11.71
CA ASN A 18 -2.78 -1.01 13.15
C ASN A 18 -4.10 -1.67 13.56
N GLU A 19 -5.21 -1.30 12.93
CA GLU A 19 -6.56 -1.64 13.38
C GLU A 19 -7.09 -2.91 12.71
N VAL A 20 -6.66 -3.21 11.50
CA VAL A 20 -7.16 -4.38 10.74
C VAL A 20 -6.09 -5.48 10.66
N MET A 21 -4.89 -5.16 10.17
CA MET A 21 -3.88 -6.20 9.89
C MET A 21 -3.21 -6.73 11.16
N ALA A 22 -2.92 -5.86 12.13
CA ALA A 22 -2.07 -6.20 13.28
C ALA A 22 -2.54 -7.43 14.05
N ALA A 23 -3.84 -7.53 14.35
CA ALA A 23 -4.39 -8.67 15.10
C ALA A 23 -4.24 -10.00 14.33
N HIS A 24 -4.52 -9.98 13.03
CA HIS A 24 -4.38 -11.16 12.18
C HIS A 24 -2.94 -11.67 12.17
N PHE A 25 -1.96 -10.79 11.92
CA PHE A 25 -0.54 -11.17 11.87
C PHE A 25 0.02 -11.52 13.25
N ALA A 26 -0.43 -10.86 14.31
CA ALA A 26 0.00 -11.15 15.68
C ALA A 26 -0.34 -12.59 16.08
N SER A 27 -1.50 -13.11 15.65
CA SER A 27 -1.89 -14.52 15.86
C SER A 27 -0.91 -15.53 15.23
N GLN A 28 -0.12 -15.09 14.24
CA GLN A 28 0.90 -15.88 13.56
C GLN A 28 2.33 -15.59 14.07
N GLY A 29 2.46 -14.80 15.15
CA GLY A 29 3.77 -14.41 15.71
C GLY A 29 4.52 -13.35 14.90
N ILE A 30 3.81 -12.65 14.00
CA ILE A 30 4.32 -11.56 13.16
C ILE A 30 3.76 -10.24 13.70
N TYR A 31 4.65 -9.31 14.03
CA TYR A 31 4.28 -8.03 14.62
C TYR A 31 4.59 -6.90 13.65
N LEU A 32 3.54 -6.22 13.20
CA LEU A 32 3.63 -5.09 12.30
C LEU A 32 3.94 -3.81 13.10
N LEU A 33 4.88 -3.02 12.60
CA LEU A 33 5.30 -1.75 13.20
C LEU A 33 5.10 -0.65 12.15
N PRO A 34 3.87 -0.13 11.98
CA PRO A 34 3.62 0.91 10.99
C PRO A 34 4.25 2.24 11.39
N SER A 35 4.60 3.03 10.39
CA SER A 35 5.04 4.41 10.55
C SER A 35 4.83 5.18 9.26
N LEU A 36 4.44 6.45 9.37
CA LEU A 36 4.39 7.35 8.22
C LEU A 36 5.78 7.60 7.62
N VAL A 37 5.83 7.76 6.30
CA VAL A 37 7.03 8.21 5.60
C VAL A 37 7.42 9.63 6.02
N GLY A 38 8.71 9.84 6.30
CA GLY A 38 9.27 11.10 6.75
C GLY A 38 9.12 11.34 8.26
N LYS A 39 9.17 12.62 8.66
CA LYS A 39 9.15 12.99 10.08
C LYS A 39 7.71 13.00 10.63
N PRO A 40 7.50 12.51 11.86
CA PRO A 40 6.22 12.64 12.56
C PRO A 40 5.76 14.11 12.59
N GLY A 41 4.51 14.38 12.21
CA GLY A 41 3.90 15.72 12.23
C GLY A 41 3.88 16.47 10.89
N HIS A 42 4.52 15.96 9.84
CA HIS A 42 4.22 16.43 8.48
C HIS A 42 2.96 15.73 7.97
N LYS A 43 1.97 16.51 7.53
CA LYS A 43 0.77 15.98 6.85
C LYS A 43 1.24 15.09 5.69
N GLY A 44 0.79 13.84 5.66
CA GLY A 44 1.09 12.88 4.58
C GLY A 44 0.73 13.46 3.20
N GLY A 45 1.32 12.90 2.13
CA GLY A 45 1.02 13.27 0.74
C GLY A 45 2.16 13.91 -0.08
N ASP A 46 3.33 14.19 0.51
CA ASP A 46 4.56 14.51 -0.26
C ASP A 46 5.55 13.34 -0.20
N LEU A 47 5.15 12.23 -0.82
CA LEU A 47 5.94 11.02 -0.94
C LEU A 47 7.07 11.24 -1.96
N ARG A 48 8.26 11.56 -1.46
CA ARG A 48 9.48 11.64 -2.28
C ARG A 48 10.37 10.45 -2.01
N PHE A 49 10.98 9.91 -3.06
CA PHE A 49 11.90 8.78 -2.93
C PHE A 49 13.03 9.05 -1.92
N ALA A 50 13.56 10.27 -1.87
CA ALA A 50 14.60 10.62 -0.88
C ALA A 50 14.15 10.44 0.58
N ARG A 51 12.87 10.73 0.89
CA ARG A 51 12.31 10.51 2.23
C ARG A 51 12.15 9.03 2.52
N LEU A 52 11.53 8.31 1.58
CA LEU A 52 11.38 6.86 1.66
C LEU A 52 12.73 6.16 1.86
N PHE A 53 13.73 6.54 1.07
CA PHE A 53 15.08 6.00 1.17
C PHE A 53 15.68 6.22 2.56
N THR A 54 15.50 7.41 3.13
CA THR A 54 15.99 7.73 4.48
C THR A 54 15.38 6.80 5.53
N ASP A 55 14.07 6.57 5.46
CA ASP A 55 13.36 5.73 6.42
C ASP A 55 13.71 4.25 6.23
N LEU A 56 13.70 3.75 4.99
CA LEU A 56 14.11 2.37 4.68
C LEU A 56 15.53 2.10 5.15
N ARG A 57 16.47 3.00 4.85
CA ARG A 57 17.84 2.92 5.33
C ARG A 57 17.89 2.86 6.85
N ALA A 58 17.16 3.74 7.54
CA ALA A 58 17.13 3.76 9.00
C ALA A 58 16.61 2.44 9.59
N ARG A 59 15.50 1.89 9.07
CA ARG A 59 14.92 0.64 9.56
C ARG A 59 15.82 -0.56 9.27
N LEU A 60 16.30 -0.70 8.04
CA LEU A 60 17.11 -1.83 7.60
C LEU A 60 18.48 -1.91 8.29
N LEU A 61 19.07 -0.75 8.64
CA LEU A 61 20.39 -0.68 9.29
C LEU A 61 20.32 -0.72 10.83
N SER A 62 19.31 -0.09 11.43
CA SER A 62 19.20 0.01 12.90
C SER A 62 18.59 -1.23 13.52
N ASP A 63 17.68 -1.90 12.82
CA ASP A 63 16.96 -3.07 13.34
C ASP A 63 17.25 -4.32 12.49
N ARG A 64 18.43 -4.90 12.68
CA ARG A 64 18.96 -5.98 11.82
C ARG A 64 18.22 -7.31 11.94
N SER A 65 17.32 -7.46 12.91
CA SER A 65 16.49 -8.67 13.07
C SER A 65 15.05 -8.49 12.60
N ALA A 66 14.66 -7.28 12.18
CA ALA A 66 13.34 -7.00 11.63
C ALA A 66 13.36 -6.97 10.10
N TYR A 67 12.21 -7.30 9.51
CA TYR A 67 11.90 -7.06 8.11
C TYR A 67 11.37 -5.65 7.91
N CYS A 68 11.37 -5.18 6.67
CA CYS A 68 10.79 -3.91 6.29
C CYS A 68 10.00 -4.06 4.99
N THR A 69 8.82 -3.46 4.95
CA THR A 69 7.96 -3.34 3.77
C THR A 69 7.39 -1.93 3.68
N THR A 70 6.68 -1.66 2.60
CA THR A 70 6.11 -0.37 2.25
C THR A 70 4.63 -0.52 1.93
N LEU A 71 3.82 0.51 2.19
CA LEU A 71 2.42 0.56 1.82
C LEU A 71 2.12 1.96 1.28
N PHE A 72 2.28 2.11 -0.03
CA PHE A 72 2.10 3.37 -0.77
C PHE A 72 1.16 3.15 -1.95
N ASP A 73 0.34 4.14 -2.26
CA ASP A 73 -0.47 4.12 -3.47
C ASP A 73 0.43 4.34 -4.69
N PHE A 74 0.33 3.43 -5.66
CA PHE A 74 0.98 3.59 -6.94
C PHE A 74 0.58 4.92 -7.58
N TYR A 75 -0.70 5.30 -7.60
CA TYR A 75 -1.17 6.48 -8.34
C TYR A 75 -0.75 7.80 -7.68
N GLY A 76 -0.65 7.83 -6.35
CA GLY A 76 -0.04 8.91 -5.58
C GLY A 76 1.47 9.13 -5.80
N LEU A 77 2.21 8.13 -6.33
CA LEU A 77 3.66 8.28 -6.56
C LEU A 77 3.98 9.43 -7.53
N PRO A 78 4.93 10.32 -7.19
CA PRO A 78 5.27 11.45 -8.04
C PRO A 78 5.91 11.00 -9.36
N PRO A 79 5.82 11.79 -10.45
CA PRO A 79 6.37 11.41 -11.75
C PRO A 79 7.88 11.10 -11.75
N LYS A 80 8.63 11.71 -10.82
CA LYS A 80 10.08 11.51 -10.64
C LYS A 80 10.43 10.33 -9.72
N PHE A 81 9.44 9.58 -9.22
CA PHE A 81 9.69 8.39 -8.40
C PHE A 81 10.40 7.31 -9.23
N PRO A 82 11.38 6.57 -8.68
CA PRO A 82 12.09 5.52 -9.40
C PRO A 82 11.14 4.54 -10.11
N GLY A 83 11.40 4.30 -11.39
CA GLY A 83 10.59 3.42 -12.22
C GLY A 83 9.23 3.98 -12.68
N LYS A 84 8.73 5.10 -12.14
CA LYS A 84 7.36 5.59 -12.41
C LYS A 84 7.10 5.94 -13.87
N ALA A 85 8.01 6.66 -14.50
CA ALA A 85 7.90 7.01 -15.91
C ALA A 85 7.86 5.78 -16.83
N THR A 86 8.63 4.74 -16.48
CA THR A 86 8.67 3.46 -17.22
C THR A 86 7.43 2.63 -16.95
N ALA A 87 6.99 2.55 -15.69
CA ALA A 87 5.78 1.83 -15.27
C ALA A 87 4.55 2.35 -16.01
N ARG A 88 4.40 3.68 -16.18
CA ARG A 88 3.27 4.27 -16.93
C ARG A 88 3.12 3.76 -18.36
N ARG A 89 4.17 3.21 -18.96
CA ARG A 89 4.15 2.66 -20.34
C ARG A 89 3.81 1.17 -20.38
N LYS A 90 3.66 0.52 -19.23
CA LYS A 90 3.29 -0.90 -19.11
C LYS A 90 1.79 -1.08 -19.25
N ARG A 91 1.37 -2.22 -19.82
CA ARG A 91 -0.03 -2.47 -20.18
C ARG A 91 -0.90 -2.83 -18.98
N ASN A 92 -0.41 -3.69 -18.08
CA ASN A 92 -1.18 -4.22 -16.95
C ASN A 92 -0.60 -3.76 -15.59
N HIS A 93 -1.38 -3.93 -14.52
CA HIS A 93 -1.00 -3.52 -13.16
C HIS A 93 0.18 -4.32 -12.59
N VAL A 94 0.28 -5.61 -12.93
CA VAL A 94 1.39 -6.49 -12.51
C VAL A 94 2.74 -5.96 -12.99
N ASP A 95 2.84 -5.62 -14.28
CA ASP A 95 4.05 -5.08 -14.88
C ASP A 95 4.37 -3.68 -14.37
N LYS A 96 3.35 -2.86 -14.10
CA LYS A 96 3.51 -1.54 -13.47
C LYS A 96 4.13 -1.68 -12.08
N SER A 97 3.55 -2.53 -11.24
CA SER A 97 4.03 -2.81 -9.88
C SER A 97 5.46 -3.32 -9.91
N LYS A 98 5.72 -4.40 -10.64
CA LYS A 98 7.06 -4.99 -10.79
C LYS A 98 8.11 -3.96 -11.19
N CYS A 99 7.79 -3.08 -12.16
CA CYS A 99 8.70 -2.04 -12.61
C CYS A 99 9.07 -1.03 -11.50
N ILE A 100 8.13 -0.65 -10.63
CA ILE A 100 8.41 0.22 -9.49
C ILE A 100 9.27 -0.50 -8.46
N LEU A 101 8.87 -1.71 -8.08
CA LEU A 101 9.52 -2.48 -7.02
C LEU A 101 10.98 -2.80 -7.40
N GLU A 102 11.23 -3.20 -8.64
CA GLU A 102 12.58 -3.44 -9.16
C GLU A 102 13.44 -2.18 -9.14
N ALA A 103 12.88 -1.02 -9.52
CA ALA A 103 13.60 0.25 -9.49
C ALA A 103 13.97 0.67 -8.06
N VAL A 104 13.03 0.57 -7.11
CA VAL A 104 13.28 0.87 -5.69
C VAL A 104 14.35 -0.04 -5.11
N VAL A 105 14.27 -1.35 -5.39
CA VAL A 105 15.27 -2.34 -4.94
C VAL A 105 16.64 -2.05 -5.55
N ALA A 106 16.72 -1.65 -6.82
CA ALA A 106 17.98 -1.31 -7.47
C ALA A 106 18.67 -0.11 -6.82
N GLU A 107 17.92 0.97 -6.56
CA GLU A 107 18.42 2.17 -5.87
C GLU A 107 18.91 1.85 -4.45
N LEU A 108 18.13 1.07 -3.68
CA LEU A 108 18.52 0.66 -2.33
C LEU A 108 19.75 -0.26 -2.34
N ARG A 109 19.84 -1.17 -3.31
CA ARG A 109 20.98 -2.09 -3.45
C ARG A 109 22.27 -1.33 -3.75
N ALA A 110 22.22 -0.32 -4.61
CA ALA A 110 23.38 0.49 -4.96
C ALA A 110 23.99 1.18 -3.73
N GLU A 111 23.14 1.63 -2.80
CA GLU A 111 23.57 2.40 -1.63
C GLU A 111 23.81 1.56 -0.36
N LEU A 112 23.05 0.47 -0.16
CA LEU A 112 23.06 -0.32 1.08
C LEU A 112 23.71 -1.70 0.93
N GLY A 113 23.88 -2.18 -0.31
CA GLY A 113 24.35 -3.53 -0.62
C GLY A 113 23.29 -4.62 -0.37
N GLU A 114 23.69 -5.88 -0.59
CA GLU A 114 22.78 -7.03 -0.55
C GLU A 114 22.30 -7.40 0.85
N GLN A 115 23.16 -7.29 1.86
CA GLN A 115 22.87 -7.83 3.19
C GLN A 115 21.67 -7.17 3.89
N PRO A 116 21.48 -5.84 3.83
CA PRO A 116 20.23 -5.23 4.32
C PRO A 116 19.02 -5.61 3.48
N LEU A 117 19.17 -5.72 2.15
CA LEU A 117 18.07 -5.96 1.21
C LEU A 117 17.41 -7.33 1.34
N ARG A 118 18.12 -8.34 1.89
CA ARG A 118 17.53 -9.64 2.21
C ARG A 118 16.33 -9.57 3.17
N ARG A 119 16.18 -8.46 3.90
CA ARG A 119 15.07 -8.20 4.85
C ARG A 119 14.07 -7.17 4.32
N PHE A 120 14.28 -6.64 3.12
CA PHE A 120 13.35 -5.74 2.48
C PHE A 120 12.38 -6.53 1.61
N ILE A 121 11.08 -6.38 1.88
CA ILE A 121 9.98 -6.99 1.14
C ILE A 121 9.27 -5.83 0.45
N PRO A 122 9.58 -5.50 -0.81
CA PRO A 122 9.03 -4.32 -1.47
C PRO A 122 7.54 -4.53 -1.80
N TYR A 123 6.72 -3.52 -1.52
CA TYR A 123 5.29 -3.55 -1.86
C TYR A 123 4.78 -2.17 -2.29
N VAL A 124 3.83 -2.15 -3.22
CA VAL A 124 3.12 -0.96 -3.68
C VAL A 124 1.66 -1.33 -3.91
N GLN A 125 0.76 -0.52 -3.40
CA GLN A 125 -0.68 -0.68 -3.55
C GLN A 125 -1.08 -0.24 -4.97
N MET A 126 -1.56 -1.17 -5.79
CA MET A 126 -1.99 -0.87 -7.17
C MET A 126 -3.47 -0.51 -7.27
N TYR A 127 -4.25 -0.85 -6.25
CA TYR A 127 -5.69 -0.77 -6.23
C TYR A 127 -6.17 0.20 -5.16
N GLU A 128 -7.17 1.03 -5.45
CA GLU A 128 -7.74 1.93 -4.46
C GLU A 128 -8.18 1.16 -3.21
N PHE A 129 -7.91 1.73 -2.03
CA PHE A 129 -8.21 1.11 -0.74
C PHE A 129 -9.70 0.80 -0.62
N GLU A 130 -10.53 1.67 -1.16
CA GLU A 130 -11.98 1.58 -1.23
C GLU A 130 -12.46 0.33 -1.98
N GLY A 131 -11.67 -0.21 -2.92
CA GLY A 131 -11.96 -1.50 -3.55
C GLY A 131 -12.06 -2.63 -2.52
N LEU A 132 -11.24 -2.59 -1.46
CA LEU A 132 -11.29 -3.58 -0.37
C LEU A 132 -12.58 -3.50 0.45
N LEU A 133 -13.29 -2.37 0.46
CA LEU A 133 -14.56 -2.23 1.17
C LEU A 133 -15.64 -3.13 0.56
N PHE A 134 -15.55 -3.42 -0.74
CA PHE A 134 -16.42 -4.38 -1.43
C PHE A 134 -16.08 -5.85 -1.12
N SER A 135 -15.14 -6.13 -0.22
CA SER A 135 -14.92 -7.50 0.29
C SER A 135 -16.12 -8.05 1.06
N ASP A 136 -16.93 -7.16 1.65
CA ASP A 136 -18.19 -7.48 2.31
C ASP A 136 -19.20 -6.34 2.04
N PRO A 137 -19.92 -6.39 0.90
CA PRO A 137 -20.85 -5.33 0.49
C PRO A 137 -21.94 -5.02 1.52
N ASP A 138 -22.38 -6.04 2.27
CA ASP A 138 -23.40 -5.91 3.30
C ASP A 138 -22.87 -5.09 4.47
N ARG A 139 -21.73 -5.50 5.02
CA ARG A 139 -21.08 -4.74 6.10
C ARG A 139 -20.65 -3.36 5.66
N PHE A 140 -20.29 -3.18 4.40
CA PHE A 140 -19.93 -1.88 3.89
C PHE A 140 -21.14 -0.92 3.91
N ALA A 141 -22.28 -1.34 3.36
CA ALA A 141 -23.52 -0.56 3.38
C ALA A 141 -23.98 -0.25 4.81
N GLU A 142 -23.89 -1.23 5.72
CA GLU A 142 -24.19 -1.04 7.14
C GLU A 142 -23.24 -0.03 7.82
N ALA A 143 -21.93 -0.13 7.56
CA ALA A 143 -20.92 0.73 8.18
C ALA A 143 -21.08 2.22 7.81
N ILE A 144 -21.62 2.52 6.63
CA ILE A 144 -21.92 3.89 6.19
C ILE A 144 -23.35 4.33 6.51
N ASN A 145 -24.13 3.51 7.22
CA ASN A 145 -25.55 3.72 7.54
C ASN A 145 -26.49 3.82 6.32
N GLU A 146 -26.12 3.19 5.20
CA GLU A 146 -26.90 3.19 3.96
C GLU A 146 -27.28 1.76 3.56
N ALA A 147 -27.96 1.03 4.44
CA ALA A 147 -28.35 -0.36 4.20
C ALA A 147 -29.18 -0.55 2.91
N GLY A 148 -29.81 0.52 2.39
CA GLY A 148 -30.50 0.52 1.10
C GLY A 148 -29.57 0.28 -0.11
N LEU A 149 -28.28 0.60 -0.01
CA LEU A 149 -27.28 0.43 -1.07
C LEU A 149 -26.73 -1.00 -1.19
N THR A 150 -27.14 -1.90 -0.29
CA THR A 150 -26.63 -3.29 -0.25
C THR A 150 -26.73 -3.99 -1.61
N ALA A 151 -27.88 -3.88 -2.28
CA ALA A 151 -28.10 -4.52 -3.57
C ALA A 151 -27.19 -3.93 -4.66
N ASP A 152 -27.00 -2.62 -4.66
CA ASP A 152 -26.16 -1.91 -5.62
C ASP A 152 -24.68 -2.25 -5.41
N PHE A 153 -24.21 -2.29 -4.16
CA PHE A 153 -22.83 -2.68 -3.85
C PHE A 153 -22.54 -4.14 -4.20
N ARG A 154 -23.51 -5.05 -4.01
CA ARG A 154 -23.37 -6.44 -4.47
C ARG A 154 -23.28 -6.51 -5.99
N ALA A 155 -24.15 -5.80 -6.71
CA ALA A 155 -24.10 -5.75 -8.18
C ALA A 155 -22.75 -5.24 -8.67
N ILE A 156 -22.22 -4.17 -8.08
CA ILE A 156 -20.87 -3.67 -8.39
C ILE A 156 -19.80 -4.73 -8.11
N ARG A 157 -19.87 -5.42 -6.96
CA ARG A 157 -18.87 -6.43 -6.59
C ARG A 157 -18.89 -7.63 -7.54
N ASP A 158 -20.06 -8.05 -8.01
CA ASP A 158 -20.26 -9.22 -8.85
C ASP A 158 -19.74 -9.03 -10.29
N ASP A 159 -19.56 -7.79 -10.74
CA ASP A 159 -18.98 -7.46 -12.05
C ASP A 159 -17.47 -7.70 -12.15
N PHE A 160 -16.79 -8.01 -11.03
CA PHE A 160 -15.34 -8.18 -10.94
C PHE A 160 -14.95 -9.52 -10.31
N ALA A 161 -13.78 -10.08 -10.66
CA ALA A 161 -13.35 -11.34 -10.04
C ALA A 161 -12.94 -11.10 -8.58
N THR A 162 -12.30 -9.96 -8.29
CA THR A 162 -11.86 -9.59 -6.94
C THR A 162 -12.27 -8.16 -6.59
N PRO A 163 -12.40 -7.81 -5.28
CA PRO A 163 -12.70 -6.44 -4.87
C PRO A 163 -11.62 -5.44 -5.32
N GLU A 164 -10.36 -5.89 -5.40
CA GLU A 164 -9.25 -5.08 -5.88
C GLU A 164 -9.43 -4.65 -7.35
N GLU A 165 -10.05 -5.49 -8.19
CA GLU A 165 -10.31 -5.16 -9.60
C GLU A 165 -11.36 -4.06 -9.79
N ILE A 166 -12.08 -3.67 -8.73
CA ILE A 166 -12.99 -2.51 -8.71
C ILE A 166 -12.12 -1.24 -8.70
N ASN A 167 -11.36 -0.98 -9.76
CA ASN A 167 -10.32 0.07 -9.80
C ASN A 167 -10.03 0.60 -11.22
N ASP A 168 -10.85 0.23 -12.20
CA ASP A 168 -10.40 0.27 -13.60
C ASP A 168 -10.45 1.64 -14.30
N ASP A 169 -11.05 2.69 -13.72
CA ASP A 169 -11.04 4.03 -14.34
C ASP A 169 -11.18 5.17 -13.29
N PRO A 170 -10.42 6.28 -13.38
CA PRO A 170 -10.60 7.46 -12.53
C PRO A 170 -12.02 8.06 -12.56
N GLN A 171 -12.80 7.84 -13.63
CA GLN A 171 -14.21 8.21 -13.73
C GLN A 171 -15.13 7.22 -13.03
N THR A 172 -14.71 5.97 -12.87
CA THR A 172 -15.46 4.91 -12.18
C THR A 172 -14.74 4.41 -10.93
N ALA A 173 -13.91 5.25 -10.32
CA ALA A 173 -13.19 4.92 -9.09
C ALA A 173 -14.20 4.48 -8.01
N PRO A 174 -13.88 3.50 -7.15
CA PRO A 174 -14.68 3.16 -5.98
C PRO A 174 -15.29 4.36 -5.26
N SER A 175 -14.48 5.39 -4.96
CA SER A 175 -14.93 6.61 -4.30
C SER A 175 -16.08 7.33 -5.01
N LYS A 176 -16.19 7.20 -6.34
CA LYS A 176 -17.29 7.76 -7.16
C LYS A 176 -18.51 6.86 -7.25
N ARG A 177 -18.36 5.57 -6.94
CA ARG A 177 -19.46 4.58 -6.88
C ARG A 177 -20.13 4.51 -5.51
N ILE A 178 -19.49 5.11 -4.49
CA ILE A 178 -19.98 5.19 -3.11
C ILE A 178 -20.88 6.42 -2.90
N LEU A 179 -20.87 7.39 -3.83
CA LEU A 179 -21.63 8.65 -3.77
C LEU A 179 -23.05 8.55 -4.36
#